data_AF-A0A3M1WZ08-F1
#
_entry.id   AF-A0A3M1WZ08-F1
#
_cell.length_a   1.000
_cell.length_b   1.000
_cell.length_c   1.000
_cell.angle_alpha   90.00
_cell.angle_beta   90.00
_cell.angle_gamma   90.00
#
_symmetry.space_group_name_H-M   'P 1'
#
loop_
_entity.id
_entity.type
_entity.pdbx_description
1 polymer ?
#
loop_
_entity_poly.entity_id
_entity_poly.type
_entity_poly.pdbx_seq_one_letter_code
_entity_poly.pdbx_strand_id
1 'polypeptide(L)'
;MPSPTPHPDDTITCSLVTVSGAIHGRVGAGRDHLLRFSVKNRSGRFYTQCPQERLQHPERLLPGARVLITGKLLSVFNTRIRRHQTVIRALSLSVIDRGRILSLLPDDTGARH
;
A
#
# COMPACT_ATOMS: atom_id res chain seq x y z
N MET A 1 -42.79 4.88 -8.96
CA MET A 1 -41.57 4.87 -9.78
C MET A 1 -40.63 3.81 -9.22
N PRO A 2 -40.20 2.80 -10.00
CA PRO A 2 -39.21 1.85 -9.52
C PRO A 2 -37.83 2.52 -9.48
N SER A 3 -37.13 2.37 -8.36
CA SER A 3 -35.73 2.76 -8.19
C SER A 3 -34.83 1.96 -9.15
N PRO A 4 -33.82 2.57 -9.78
CA PRO A 4 -32.92 1.86 -10.69
C PRO A 4 -32.19 0.74 -9.94
N THR A 5 -32.32 -0.48 -10.44
CA THR A 5 -31.53 -1.64 -10.00
C THR A 5 -30.07 -1.42 -10.43
N PRO A 6 -29.10 -1.45 -9.50
CA PRO A 6 -27.68 -1.29 -9.85
C PRO A 6 -27.25 -2.42 -10.78
N HIS A 7 -26.55 -2.07 -11.87
CA HIS A 7 -26.07 -3.05 -12.85
C HIS A 7 -24.80 -3.70 -12.28
N PRO A 8 -24.57 -5.01 -12.46
CA PRO A 8 -23.34 -5.67 -12.00
C PRO A 8 -22.05 -5.08 -12.61
N ASP A 9 -22.17 -4.31 -13.70
CA ASP A 9 -21.07 -3.58 -14.34
C ASP A 9 -20.72 -2.24 -13.67
N ASP A 10 -21.47 -1.80 -12.64
CA ASP A 10 -21.14 -0.64 -11.82
C ASP A 10 -19.99 -0.93 -10.81
N THR A 11 -19.31 -2.06 -10.99
CA THR A 11 -18.14 -2.44 -10.19
C THR A 11 -16.92 -1.64 -10.64
N ILE A 12 -16.62 -0.54 -9.94
CA ILE A 12 -15.35 0.16 -10.10
C ILE A 12 -14.23 -0.78 -9.64
N THR A 13 -13.57 -1.45 -10.58
CA THR A 13 -12.41 -2.30 -10.31
C THR A 13 -11.17 -1.41 -10.17
N CYS A 14 -10.97 -0.83 -8.98
CA CYS A 14 -9.74 -0.11 -8.66
C CYS A 14 -8.59 -1.10 -8.40
N SER A 15 -7.89 -1.51 -9.46
CA SER A 15 -6.76 -2.41 -9.35
C SER A 15 -5.48 -1.71 -8.87
N LEU A 16 -5.36 -0.39 -9.04
CA LEU A 16 -4.24 0.44 -8.61
C LEU A 16 -4.72 1.53 -7.65
N VAL A 17 -4.00 1.74 -6.56
CA VAL A 17 -4.28 2.77 -5.56
C VAL A 17 -3.00 3.50 -5.18
N THR A 18 -3.13 4.80 -4.91
CA THR A 18 -2.09 5.62 -4.28
C THR A 18 -2.53 6.03 -2.90
N VAL A 19 -1.70 5.77 -1.89
CA VAL A 19 -1.95 6.09 -0.49
C VAL A 19 -0.78 6.90 0.05
N SER A 20 -1.09 8.02 0.69
CA SER A 20 -0.14 8.78 1.50
C SER A 20 -0.51 8.69 2.98
N GLY A 21 0.50 8.69 3.84
CA GLY A 21 0.30 8.64 5.29
C GLY A 21 1.61 8.50 6.05
N ALA A 22 1.51 8.31 7.37
CA ALA A 22 2.65 8.03 8.22
C ALA A 22 2.74 6.53 8.52
N ILE A 23 3.95 5.98 8.55
CA ILE A 23 4.18 4.62 9.03
C ILE A 23 3.77 4.54 10.49
N HIS A 24 2.83 3.67 10.80
CA HIS A 24 2.33 3.46 12.17
C HIS A 24 3.10 2.35 12.88
N GLY A 25 3.57 1.34 12.14
CA GLY A 25 4.33 0.24 12.72
C GLY A 25 4.73 -0.79 11.67
N ARG A 26 5.89 -1.41 11.90
CA ARG A 26 6.41 -2.51 11.09
C ARG A 26 5.79 -3.82 11.61
N VAL A 27 5.21 -4.61 10.70
CA VAL A 27 4.50 -5.85 11.02
C VAL A 27 5.46 -7.07 10.92
N GLY A 28 6.74 -6.83 10.63
CA GLY A 28 7.79 -7.85 10.50
C GLY A 28 8.07 -8.25 9.05
N ALA A 29 9.07 -9.11 8.84
CA ALA A 29 9.25 -9.82 7.59
C ALA A 29 8.14 -10.88 7.49
N GLY A 30 7.28 -10.78 6.49
CA GLY A 30 6.28 -11.81 6.22
C GLY A 30 6.97 -13.09 5.74
N ARG A 31 6.27 -14.22 5.84
CA ARG A 31 6.53 -15.35 4.94
C ARG A 31 6.45 -14.81 3.50
N ASP A 32 7.36 -15.24 2.63
CA ASP A 32 7.50 -14.86 1.22
C ASP A 32 8.41 -13.64 0.91
N HIS A 33 9.42 -13.32 1.73
CA HIS A 33 10.37 -12.21 1.50
C HIS A 33 9.70 -10.82 1.35
N LEU A 34 8.43 -10.70 1.77
CA LEU A 34 7.67 -9.46 1.75
C LEU A 34 7.80 -8.76 3.09
N LEU A 35 8.29 -7.52 3.07
CA LEU A 35 8.20 -6.63 4.21
C LEU A 35 6.75 -6.18 4.39
N ARG A 36 6.22 -6.30 5.60
CA ARG A 36 4.86 -5.84 5.95
C ARG A 36 4.93 -4.69 6.93
N PHE A 37 4.16 -3.64 6.66
CA PHE A 37 4.04 -2.50 7.56
C PHE A 37 2.65 -1.87 7.43
N SER A 38 2.30 -1.03 8.39
CA SER A 38 1.03 -0.30 8.39
C SER A 38 1.27 1.19 8.22
N VAL A 39 0.41 1.82 7.42
CA VAL A 39 0.37 3.26 7.17
C VAL A 39 -0.95 3.80 7.66
N LYS A 40 -0.93 4.93 8.35
CA LYS A 40 -2.13 5.60 8.86
C LYS A 40 -2.26 6.98 8.23
N ASN A 41 -3.46 7.32 7.80
CA ASN A 41 -3.85 8.66 7.40
C ASN A 41 -5.23 9.01 8.01
N ARG A 42 -5.83 10.12 7.56
CA ARG A 42 -7.14 10.57 8.07
C ARG A 42 -8.27 9.58 7.79
N SER A 43 -8.19 8.81 6.72
CA SER A 43 -9.19 7.83 6.30
C SER A 43 -9.06 6.48 7.02
N GLY A 44 -7.95 6.22 7.71
CA GLY A 44 -7.77 5.01 8.51
C GLY A 44 -6.38 4.40 8.39
N ARG A 45 -6.31 3.08 8.64
CA ARG A 45 -5.07 2.29 8.59
C ARG A 45 -5.08 1.36 7.38
N PHE A 46 -3.97 1.38 6.65
CA PHE A 46 -3.69 0.58 5.47
C PHE A 46 -2.51 -0.33 5.75
N TYR A 47 -2.59 -1.59 5.33
CA TYR A 47 -1.51 -2.54 5.44
C TYR A 47 -0.81 -2.62 4.08
N THR A 48 0.50 -2.50 4.09
CA THR A 48 1.32 -2.49 2.89
C THR A 48 2.28 -3.66 2.91
N GLN A 49 2.43 -4.28 1.74
CA GLN A 49 3.39 -5.33 1.47
C GLN A 49 4.34 -4.86 0.36
N CYS A 50 5.65 -4.97 0.56
CA CYS A 50 6.63 -4.73 -0.49
C CYS A 50 7.71 -5.82 -0.49
N PRO A 51 8.35 -6.11 -1.64
CA PRO A 51 9.47 -7.05 -1.69
C PRO A 51 10.66 -6.47 -0.90
N GLN A 52 11.08 -7.17 0.16
CA GLN A 52 12.15 -6.69 1.04
C GLN A 52 13.49 -6.59 0.28
N GLU A 53 13.76 -7.54 -0.61
CA GLU A 53 14.98 -7.61 -1.42
C GLU A 53 15.15 -6.45 -2.41
N ARG A 54 14.05 -5.79 -2.79
CA ARG A 54 14.05 -4.66 -3.72
C ARG A 54 14.07 -3.31 -3.02
N LEU A 55 13.92 -3.31 -1.70
CA LEU A 55 13.79 -2.10 -0.92
C LEU A 55 15.18 -1.47 -0.71
N GLN A 56 15.38 -0.31 -1.30
CA GLN A 56 16.51 0.56 -1.02
C GLN A 56 16.26 1.31 0.28
N HIS A 57 17.30 1.46 1.09
CA HIS A 57 17.25 2.19 2.36
C HIS A 57 16.13 1.73 3.33
N PRO A 58 16.04 0.41 3.66
CA PRO A 58 15.02 -0.12 4.57
C PRO A 58 15.04 0.51 5.98
N GLU A 59 16.17 1.09 6.38
CA GLU A 59 16.36 1.86 7.61
C GLU A 59 15.49 3.13 7.67
N ARG A 60 15.00 3.65 6.52
CA ARG A 60 14.14 4.83 6.45
C ARG A 60 12.66 4.52 6.70
N LEU A 61 12.27 3.25 6.75
CA LEU A 61 10.90 2.81 7.09
C LEU A 61 10.70 2.75 8.60
N LEU A 62 10.78 3.91 9.25
CA LEU A 62 10.60 4.06 10.69
C LEU A 62 9.18 4.50 11.03
N PRO A 63 8.63 4.13 12.21
CA PRO A 63 7.40 4.73 12.72
C PRO A 63 7.46 6.26 12.68
N GLY A 64 6.39 6.89 12.20
CA GLY A 64 6.29 8.34 12.01
C GLY A 64 6.76 8.85 10.63
N ALA A 65 7.58 8.09 9.89
CA ALA A 65 8.02 8.50 8.56
C ALA A 65 6.82 8.62 7.60
N ARG A 66 6.77 9.73 6.85
CA ARG A 66 5.72 9.97 5.86
C ARG A 66 6.07 9.27 4.57
N VAL A 67 5.12 8.54 4.00
CA VAL A 67 5.31 7.76 2.78
C VAL A 67 4.23 8.05 1.76
N LEU A 68 4.61 7.86 0.50
CA LEU A 68 3.70 7.72 -0.64
C LEU A 68 3.85 6.30 -1.19
N ILE A 69 2.74 5.59 -1.32
CA ILE A 69 2.69 4.23 -1.83
C ILE A 69 1.78 4.22 -3.04
N THR A 70 2.27 3.69 -4.14
CA THR A 70 1.43 3.32 -5.28
C THR A 70 1.50 1.81 -5.44
N GLY A 71 0.35 1.15 -5.53
CA GLY A 71 0.32 -0.31 -5.48
C GLY A 71 -1.02 -0.92 -5.86
N LYS A 72 -1.02 -2.25 -5.93
CA LYS A 72 -2.23 -3.02 -6.22
C LYS A 72 -3.06 -3.23 -4.96
N LEU A 73 -4.36 -2.99 -5.05
CA LEU A 73 -5.30 -3.29 -3.98
C LEU A 73 -5.56 -4.80 -3.92
N LEU A 74 -5.09 -5.46 -2.87
CA LEU A 74 -5.24 -6.92 -2.72
C LEU A 74 -6.54 -7.29 -2.01
N SER A 75 -6.94 -6.49 -1.02
CA SER A 75 -8.18 -6.69 -0.28
C SER A 75 -8.58 -5.42 0.45
N VAL A 76 -9.89 -5.22 0.64
CA VAL A 76 -10.47 -4.15 1.47
C VAL A 76 -11.18 -4.75 2.71
N PHE A 77 -11.28 -6.08 2.77
CA PHE A 77 -12.00 -6.81 3.81
C PHE A 77 -11.20 -8.03 4.26
N ASN A 78 -10.84 -8.08 5.54
CA ASN A 78 -10.19 -9.27 6.09
C ASN A 78 -11.26 -10.22 6.64
N THR A 79 -11.54 -11.27 5.87
CA THR A 79 -12.56 -12.28 6.17
C THR A 79 -12.28 -13.08 7.45
N ARG A 80 -11.01 -13.20 7.88
CA ARG A 80 -10.65 -13.95 9.10
C ARG A 80 -11.05 -13.25 10.39
N ILE A 81 -11.05 -11.92 10.39
CA ILE A 81 -11.31 -11.11 11.60
C ILE A 81 -12.56 -10.23 11.45
N ARG A 82 -13.31 -10.38 10.35
CA ARG A 82 -14.48 -9.55 10.00
C ARG A 82 -14.25 -8.04 10.20
N ARG A 83 -13.04 -7.58 9.86
CA ARG A 83 -12.68 -6.16 9.92
C ARG A 83 -12.24 -5.67 8.55
N HIS A 84 -12.62 -4.44 8.22
CA HIS A 84 -12.08 -3.74 7.07
C HIS A 84 -10.57 -3.55 7.28
N GLN A 85 -9.79 -4.23 6.46
CA GLN A 85 -8.35 -4.04 6.38
C GLN A 85 -7.99 -3.91 4.92
N THR A 86 -7.58 -2.70 4.55
CA THR A 86 -7.10 -2.42 3.21
C THR A 86 -5.65 -2.90 3.10
N VAL A 87 -5.41 -3.90 2.26
CA VAL A 87 -4.08 -4.47 1.98
C VAL A 87 -3.64 -4.05 0.60
N ILE A 88 -2.46 -3.44 0.51
CA ILE A 88 -1.87 -2.91 -0.71
C ILE A 88 -0.53 -3.61 -0.96
N ARG A 89 -0.33 -4.13 -2.16
CA ARG A 89 0.98 -4.56 -2.62
C ARG A 89 1.66 -3.40 -3.33
N ALA A 90 2.68 -2.82 -2.69
CA ALA A 90 3.41 -1.68 -3.22
C ALA A 90 4.15 -2.08 -4.50
N LEU A 91 3.94 -1.29 -5.55
CA LEU A 91 4.72 -1.29 -6.79
C LEU A 91 5.75 -0.15 -6.78
N SER A 92 5.40 0.95 -6.12
CA SER A 92 6.29 2.07 -5.80
C SER A 92 6.07 2.50 -4.36
N LEU A 93 7.17 2.86 -3.70
CA LEU A 93 7.20 3.33 -2.32
C LEU A 93 8.24 4.43 -2.22
N SER A 94 7.83 5.57 -1.69
CA SER A 94 8.74 6.69 -1.45
C SER A 94 8.54 7.24 -0.04
N VAL A 95 9.62 7.68 0.59
CA VAL A 95 9.56 8.47 1.83
C VAL A 95 9.59 9.96 1.47
N ILE A 96 8.77 10.72 2.19
CA ILE A 96 8.74 12.19 2.14
C ILE A 96 9.53 12.69 3.35
N ASP A 97 10.71 13.22 3.10
CA ASP A 97 11.64 13.73 4.11
C ASP A 97 11.96 15.20 3.83
N ARG A 98 11.60 16.10 4.74
CA ARG A 98 11.82 17.56 4.64
C ARG A 98 11.45 18.17 3.27
N GLY A 99 10.34 17.72 2.67
CA GLY A 99 9.87 18.19 1.37
C GLY A 99 10.54 17.56 0.16
N ARG A 100 11.48 16.61 0.36
CA ARG A 100 12.06 15.79 -0.71
C ARG A 100 11.40 14.42 -0.74
N ILE A 101 11.19 13.90 -1.95
CA ILE A 101 10.68 12.54 -2.17
C ILE A 101 11.89 11.65 -2.51
N LEU A 102 12.09 10.62 -1.71
CA LEU A 102 13.14 9.61 -1.91
C LEU A 102 12.47 8.29 -2.23
N SER A 103 12.71 7.76 -3.43
CA SER A 103 12.21 6.44 -3.80
C SER A 103 12.94 5.35 -3.01
N LEU A 104 12.18 4.46 -2.39
CA LEU A 104 12.69 3.31 -1.67
C LEU A 104 12.48 2.02 -2.46
N LEU A 105 11.53 1.99 -3.39
CA LEU A 105 11.31 0.85 -4.26
C LEU A 105 11.58 1.30 -5.70
N PRO A 106 12.59 0.74 -6.39
CA PRO A 106 12.86 1.09 -7.77
C PRO A 106 11.67 0.71 -8.65
N ASP A 107 11.36 1.58 -9.61
CA ASP A 107 10.25 1.43 -10.53
C ASP A 107 10.40 0.14 -11.36
N ASP A 108 9.34 -0.67 -11.45
CA ASP A 108 9.31 -1.88 -12.28
C ASP A 108 9.15 -1.57 -13.78
N THR A 109 9.05 -0.29 -14.15
CA THR A 109 8.88 0.13 -15.55
C THR A 109 10.12 -0.08 -16.42
N GLY A 110 11.23 -0.61 -15.88
CA GLY A 110 12.48 -0.87 -16.60
C GLY A 110 12.97 -2.32 -16.48
N ALA A 111 12.24 -3.29 -17.02
CA ALA A 111 12.77 -4.62 -17.35
C ALA A 111 11.99 -5.27 -18.50
N ARG A 112 11.97 -4.59 -19.65
CA ARG A 112 11.79 -5.24 -20.96
C ARG A 112 12.96 -4.80 -21.84
N HIS A 113 14.03 -5.57 -21.81
CA HIS A 113 15.02 -5.63 -22.87
C HIS A 113 15.00 -7.05 -23.43
#